data_AF-A0A2W5A700-F1
#
_entry.id   AF-A0A2W5A700-F1
#
_cell.length_a   1.000
_cell.length_b   1.000
_cell.length_c   1.000
_cell.angle_alpha   90.00
_cell.angle_beta   90.00
_cell.angle_gamma   90.00
#
_symmetry.space_group_name_H-M   'P 1'
#
loop_
_entity.id
_entity.type
_entity.pdbx_description
1 polymer ?
#
loop_
_entity_poly.entity_id
_entity_poly.type
_entity_poly.pdbx_seq_one_letter_code
_entity_poly.pdbx_strand_id
1 'polypeptide(L)'
;FVSVAVHEMGHALGFTSAVGQNTTNNSTPSNTDMFRYKNGAWNITWGGYAYFSIDGGATEFLGNSGFSSGPDGFQTSHWREGGRIHDGVSCTILTEPQVGIMDPTGGLCQEGIVTAQDLAMFDALGWNLNVDVLDNLDYQMSTSQMMDRFRSAVPEPTTWAMLIAGFGMVGGAMRRRRTVISFA
;
A
#
# COMPACT_ATOMS: atom_id res chain seq x y z
N PHE A 1 -1.52 13.18 2.75
CA PHE A 1 -1.64 13.08 1.28
C PHE A 1 -1.11 11.75 0.75
N VAL A 2 0.17 11.41 0.94
CA VAL A 2 0.76 10.15 0.39
C VAL A 2 -0.02 8.91 0.81
N SER A 3 -0.36 8.78 2.10
CA SER A 3 -1.19 7.67 2.60
C SER A 3 -2.51 7.54 1.84
N VAL A 4 -3.22 8.65 1.61
CA VAL A 4 -4.48 8.67 0.86
C VAL A 4 -4.21 8.28 -0.59
N ALA A 5 -3.17 8.82 -1.23
CA ALA A 5 -2.85 8.46 -2.61
C ALA A 5 -2.55 6.96 -2.77
N VAL A 6 -1.81 6.35 -1.84
CA VAL A 6 -1.54 4.90 -1.87
C VAL A 6 -2.82 4.09 -1.63
N HIS A 7 -3.69 4.54 -0.73
CA HIS A 7 -5.03 3.95 -0.52
C HIS A 7 -5.87 3.98 -1.80
N GLU A 8 -5.98 5.14 -2.45
CA GLU A 8 -6.74 5.29 -3.70
C GLU A 8 -6.11 4.50 -4.86
N MET A 9 -4.78 4.35 -4.88
CA MET A 9 -4.13 3.43 -5.81
C MET A 9 -4.56 1.98 -5.56
N GLY A 10 -4.74 1.57 -4.31
CA GLY A 10 -5.30 0.26 -3.98
C GLY A 10 -6.69 0.04 -4.59
N HIS A 11 -7.55 1.06 -4.57
CA HIS A 11 -8.83 1.03 -5.28
C HIS A 11 -8.68 0.86 -6.79
N ALA A 12 -7.77 1.63 -7.41
CA ALA A 12 -7.48 1.50 -8.83
C ALA A 12 -6.92 0.11 -9.21
N LEU A 13 -6.21 -0.53 -8.27
CA LEU A 13 -5.67 -1.90 -8.41
C LEU A 13 -6.68 -2.99 -8.07
N GLY A 14 -7.93 -2.63 -7.76
CA GLY A 14 -9.01 -3.58 -7.61
C GLY A 14 -9.32 -3.99 -6.18
N PHE A 15 -8.73 -3.34 -5.16
CA PHE A 15 -9.26 -3.44 -3.80
C PHE A 15 -10.61 -2.71 -3.76
N THR A 16 -11.71 -3.42 -3.97
CA THR A 16 -13.05 -2.84 -4.04
C THR A 16 -14.06 -3.75 -3.38
N SER A 17 -15.05 -3.14 -2.73
CA SER A 17 -16.22 -3.82 -2.18
C SER A 17 -17.49 -3.27 -2.78
N ALA A 18 -18.47 -4.13 -2.95
CA ALA A 18 -19.86 -3.75 -3.19
C ALA A 18 -20.81 -4.51 -2.25
N VAL A 19 -20.33 -4.91 -1.07
CA VAL A 19 -21.20 -5.26 0.06
C VAL A 19 -21.99 -4.02 0.47
N GLY A 20 -23.31 -4.17 0.65
CA GLY A 20 -24.17 -3.04 0.95
C GLY A 20 -23.84 -2.39 2.29
N GLN A 21 -23.73 -1.06 2.31
CA GLN A 21 -23.57 -0.31 3.56
C GLN A 21 -24.89 -0.31 4.34
N ASN A 22 -24.87 -0.78 5.60
CA ASN A 22 -26.03 -0.88 6.49
C ASN A 22 -27.17 -1.80 5.99
N THR A 23 -26.94 -2.60 4.95
CA THR A 23 -27.93 -3.54 4.42
C THR A 23 -27.27 -4.67 3.65
N THR A 24 -27.84 -5.88 3.73
CA THR A 24 -27.40 -7.01 2.89
C THR A 24 -28.05 -6.97 1.51
N ASN A 25 -29.24 -6.39 1.37
CA ASN A 25 -30.09 -6.53 0.17
C ASN A 25 -29.51 -5.89 -1.10
N ASN A 26 -28.52 -5.00 -0.96
CA ASN A 26 -27.85 -4.34 -2.09
C ASN A 26 -26.42 -4.86 -2.31
N SER A 27 -26.06 -5.98 -1.67
CA SER A 27 -24.70 -6.51 -1.78
C SER A 27 -24.53 -7.25 -3.10
N THR A 28 -23.53 -6.84 -3.87
CA THR A 28 -23.03 -7.58 -5.02
C THR A 28 -21.53 -7.79 -4.81
N PRO A 29 -21.01 -9.03 -4.90
CA PRO A 29 -19.59 -9.24 -4.68
C PRO A 29 -18.75 -8.51 -5.73
N SER A 30 -17.75 -7.77 -5.29
CA SER A 30 -16.63 -7.32 -6.13
C SER A 30 -15.34 -8.02 -5.73
N ASN A 31 -14.22 -7.57 -6.30
CA ASN A 31 -12.91 -8.18 -6.20
C ASN A 31 -12.50 -8.58 -4.77
N THR A 32 -12.48 -7.64 -3.81
CA THR A 32 -12.08 -7.95 -2.42
C THR A 32 -13.07 -8.89 -1.73
N ASP A 33 -14.35 -8.82 -2.10
CA ASP A 33 -15.41 -9.64 -1.49
C ASP A 33 -15.28 -11.12 -1.86
N MET A 34 -14.55 -11.47 -2.92
CA MET A 34 -14.24 -12.86 -3.25
C MET A 34 -13.45 -13.57 -2.14
N PHE A 35 -12.69 -12.81 -1.36
CA PHE A 35 -11.87 -13.31 -0.25
C PHE A 35 -12.44 -12.94 1.12
N ARG A 36 -13.72 -12.53 1.18
CA ARG A 36 -14.43 -12.19 2.40
C ARG A 36 -15.13 -13.40 3.01
N TYR A 37 -14.69 -13.79 4.20
CA TYR A 37 -15.24 -14.90 4.95
C TYR A 37 -15.78 -14.45 6.31
N LYS A 38 -16.78 -15.17 6.81
CA LYS A 38 -17.34 -15.00 8.16
C LYS A 38 -17.77 -16.37 8.67
N ASN A 39 -17.36 -16.73 9.88
CA ASN A 39 -17.69 -18.01 10.51
C ASN A 39 -17.35 -19.24 9.62
N GLY A 40 -16.19 -19.22 8.96
CA GLY A 40 -15.74 -20.34 8.13
C GLY A 40 -16.43 -20.47 6.76
N ALA A 41 -17.25 -19.49 6.36
CA ALA A 41 -17.96 -19.52 5.09
C ALA A 41 -17.79 -18.21 4.33
N TRP A 42 -17.76 -18.30 3.00
CA TRP A 42 -17.77 -17.12 2.12
C TRP A 42 -19.05 -16.33 2.38
N ASN A 43 -18.92 -15.02 2.61
CA ASN A 43 -20.03 -14.24 3.12
C ASN A 43 -19.98 -12.77 2.66
N ILE A 44 -21.07 -12.31 2.06
CA ILE A 44 -21.24 -10.92 1.57
C ILE A 44 -22.31 -10.15 2.34
N THR A 45 -22.69 -10.61 3.53
CA THR A 45 -23.67 -9.90 4.37
C THR A 45 -23.01 -8.75 5.12
N TRP A 46 -23.71 -7.63 5.21
CA TRP A 46 -23.32 -6.51 6.06
C TRP A 46 -23.35 -6.94 7.54
N GLY A 47 -22.46 -6.39 8.37
CA GLY A 47 -22.43 -6.68 9.79
C GLY A 47 -21.53 -7.87 10.16
N GLY A 48 -21.08 -7.88 11.41
CA GLY A 48 -20.34 -8.97 12.05
C GLY A 48 -18.83 -8.92 11.83
N TYR A 49 -18.14 -9.98 12.22
CA TYR A 49 -16.68 -10.09 12.13
C TYR A 49 -16.27 -10.83 10.86
N ALA A 50 -16.35 -10.15 9.73
CA ALA A 50 -15.83 -10.68 8.47
C ALA A 50 -14.31 -10.47 8.40
N TYR A 51 -13.61 -11.33 7.67
CA TYR A 51 -12.15 -11.32 7.57
C TYR A 51 -11.69 -11.79 6.18
N PHE A 52 -10.48 -11.37 5.83
CA PHE A 52 -9.76 -11.89 4.67
C PHE A 52 -9.21 -13.30 4.94
N SER A 53 -9.40 -14.20 3.98
CA SER A 53 -8.88 -15.55 4.02
C SER A 53 -8.54 -16.07 2.63
N ILE A 54 -7.46 -16.86 2.56
CA ILE A 54 -6.97 -17.54 1.35
C ILE A 54 -7.11 -19.07 1.42
N ASP A 55 -7.63 -19.60 2.54
CA ASP A 55 -7.78 -21.04 2.79
C ASP A 55 -9.24 -21.47 2.83
N GLY A 56 -10.10 -20.76 2.09
CA GLY A 56 -11.54 -21.06 2.02
C GLY A 56 -12.31 -20.67 3.29
N GLY A 57 -11.74 -19.78 4.11
CA GLY A 57 -12.35 -19.29 5.35
C GLY A 57 -11.94 -20.05 6.60
N ALA A 58 -11.08 -21.06 6.50
CA ALA A 58 -10.65 -21.84 7.66
C ALA A 58 -9.89 -20.99 8.69
N THR A 59 -9.09 -20.03 8.22
CA THR A 59 -8.38 -19.08 9.08
C THR A 59 -8.47 -17.64 8.56
N GLU A 60 -8.45 -16.68 9.50
CA GLU A 60 -8.18 -15.28 9.21
C GLU A 60 -6.69 -15.13 8.88
N PHE A 61 -6.39 -14.45 7.76
CA PHE A 61 -5.00 -14.25 7.35
C PHE A 61 -4.21 -13.51 8.45
N LEU A 62 -3.15 -14.17 8.94
CA LEU A 62 -2.33 -13.72 10.06
C LEU A 62 -3.07 -13.44 11.38
N GLY A 63 -4.33 -13.89 11.52
CA GLY A 63 -5.17 -13.58 12.67
C GLY A 63 -5.41 -12.08 12.89
N ASN A 64 -5.15 -11.26 11.87
CA ASN A 64 -5.34 -9.81 11.90
C ASN A 64 -5.53 -9.28 10.47
N SER A 65 -6.66 -9.62 9.88
CA SER A 65 -7.09 -9.16 8.54
C SER A 65 -8.61 -8.99 8.50
N GLY A 66 -9.17 -8.52 9.61
CA GLY A 66 -10.58 -8.24 9.77
C GLY A 66 -11.00 -7.14 8.81
N PHE A 67 -12.16 -7.32 8.21
CA PHE A 67 -12.80 -6.33 7.38
C PHE A 67 -13.72 -5.45 8.21
N SER A 68 -13.73 -4.17 7.88
CA SER A 68 -14.76 -3.22 8.25
C SER A 68 -16.13 -3.71 7.75
N SER A 69 -17.16 -3.30 8.49
CA SER A 69 -18.56 -3.77 8.55
C SER A 69 -18.89 -4.67 9.75
N GLY A 70 -18.12 -4.55 10.84
CA GLY A 70 -18.43 -4.96 12.21
C GLY A 70 -18.79 -3.73 13.08
N PRO A 71 -18.48 -3.70 14.40
CA PRO A 71 -18.81 -2.60 15.33
C PRO A 71 -18.32 -1.19 14.94
N ASP A 72 -17.44 -1.07 13.94
CA ASP A 72 -16.76 0.14 13.50
C ASP A 72 -17.55 0.95 12.44
N GLY A 73 -18.42 0.33 11.64
CA GLY A 73 -19.44 1.02 10.83
C GLY A 73 -18.94 1.78 9.59
N PHE A 74 -17.68 1.58 9.17
CA PHE A 74 -17.09 2.22 8.00
C PHE A 74 -17.33 1.43 6.70
N GLN A 75 -16.65 1.81 5.61
CA GLN A 75 -16.79 1.18 4.30
C GLN A 75 -16.55 -0.33 4.40
N THR A 76 -17.48 -1.12 3.85
CA THR A 76 -17.46 -2.59 3.91
C THR A 76 -16.25 -3.15 3.17
N SER A 77 -15.66 -4.21 3.73
CA SER A 77 -14.51 -4.93 3.15
C SER A 77 -13.24 -4.11 2.92
N HIS A 78 -13.18 -2.86 3.41
CA HIS A 78 -11.92 -2.24 3.80
C HIS A 78 -11.38 -2.89 5.06
N TRP A 79 -10.11 -2.65 5.38
CA TRP A 79 -9.59 -3.13 6.66
C TRP A 79 -10.35 -2.51 7.82
N ARG A 80 -10.56 -3.30 8.88
CA ARG A 80 -11.14 -2.80 10.13
C ARG A 80 -10.30 -1.64 10.65
N GLU A 81 -10.97 -0.69 11.29
CA GLU A 81 -10.28 0.40 11.94
C GLU A 81 -9.51 -0.14 13.15
N GLY A 82 -8.21 0.15 13.23
CA GLY A 82 -7.43 -0.10 14.45
C GLY A 82 -7.87 0.84 15.56
N GLY A 83 -7.95 0.35 16.81
CA GLY A 83 -8.24 1.18 17.97
C GLY A 83 -7.36 2.44 18.01
N ARG A 84 -7.97 3.59 18.27
CA ARG A 84 -7.31 4.90 18.25
C ARG A 84 -7.92 5.88 19.25
N ILE A 85 -7.09 6.81 19.72
CA ILE A 85 -7.48 7.92 20.60
C ILE A 85 -6.94 9.24 20.05
N HIS A 86 -7.53 10.36 20.47
CA HIS A 86 -6.92 11.67 20.27
C HIS A 86 -5.98 12.01 21.43
N ASP A 87 -4.84 12.63 21.13
CA ASP A 87 -3.85 13.09 22.12
C ASP A 87 -4.36 14.27 22.99
N GLY A 88 -5.61 14.70 22.81
CA GLY A 88 -6.21 15.85 23.48
C GLY A 88 -5.85 17.20 22.84
N VAL A 89 -5.12 17.20 21.73
CA VAL A 89 -4.67 18.43 21.03
C VAL A 89 -5.06 18.39 19.56
N SER A 90 -4.48 17.50 18.76
CA SER A 90 -4.66 17.48 17.30
C SER A 90 -4.33 16.16 16.62
N CYS A 91 -3.51 15.30 17.22
CA CYS A 91 -3.05 14.08 16.57
C CYS A 91 -3.83 12.84 17.02
N THR A 92 -3.95 11.90 16.09
CA THR A 92 -4.49 10.57 16.33
C THR A 92 -3.35 9.67 16.79
N ILE A 93 -3.57 8.99 17.90
CA ILE A 93 -2.66 7.99 18.45
C ILE A 93 -3.33 6.63 18.26
N LEU A 94 -2.66 5.74 17.53
CA LEU A 94 -3.11 4.36 17.39
C LEU A 94 -2.84 3.61 18.70
N THR A 95 -3.86 2.96 19.23
CA THR A 95 -3.74 2.03 20.37
C THR A 95 -3.65 0.57 19.91
N GLU A 96 -3.89 0.31 18.62
CA GLU A 96 -3.71 -0.98 17.98
C GLU A 96 -2.97 -0.82 16.64
N PRO A 97 -2.22 -1.85 16.19
CA PRO A 97 -1.59 -1.83 14.88
C PRO A 97 -2.62 -1.67 13.75
N GLN A 98 -2.26 -0.94 12.70
CA GLN A 98 -3.02 -0.93 11.46
C GLN A 98 -3.00 -2.34 10.85
N VAL A 99 -4.16 -2.82 10.38
CA VAL A 99 -4.21 -4.02 9.54
C VAL A 99 -3.48 -3.78 8.23
N GLY A 100 -3.64 -2.59 7.65
CA GLY A 100 -3.02 -2.19 6.39
C GLY A 100 -3.47 -0.80 5.95
N ILE A 101 -2.94 -0.33 4.83
CA ILE A 101 -3.22 1.02 4.31
C ILE A 101 -4.63 1.15 3.73
N MET A 102 -5.27 0.03 3.43
CA MET A 102 -6.67 -0.03 2.98
C MET A 102 -7.69 0.10 4.14
N ASP A 103 -7.29 0.60 5.31
CA ASP A 103 -8.20 1.16 6.32
C ASP A 103 -8.96 2.35 5.69
N PRO A 104 -10.31 2.42 5.74
CA PRO A 104 -11.08 3.45 5.05
C PRO A 104 -11.01 4.82 5.74
N THR A 105 -10.30 4.90 6.87
CA THR A 105 -10.16 6.09 7.69
C THR A 105 -8.70 6.46 7.84
N GLY A 106 -8.44 7.76 7.94
CA GLY A 106 -7.11 8.27 8.27
C GLY A 106 -7.21 9.32 9.36
N GLY A 107 -6.52 9.09 10.47
CA GLY A 107 -6.40 10.05 11.55
C GLY A 107 -5.47 11.22 11.20
N LEU A 108 -5.71 12.37 11.83
CA LEU A 108 -4.73 13.47 11.81
C LEU A 108 -3.39 12.99 12.38
N CYS A 109 -2.29 13.34 11.72
CA CYS A 109 -0.93 12.88 12.06
C CYS A 109 -0.70 11.36 11.99
N GLN A 110 -1.68 10.57 11.54
CA GLN A 110 -1.50 9.14 11.35
C GLN A 110 -0.67 8.88 10.09
N GLU A 111 0.32 8.02 10.24
CA GLU A 111 1.08 7.50 9.13
C GLU A 111 0.40 6.24 8.58
N GLY A 112 0.16 6.21 7.26
CA GLY A 112 -0.30 5.00 6.58
C GLY A 112 0.84 4.01 6.40
N ILE A 113 0.53 2.72 6.57
CA ILE A 113 1.48 1.61 6.48
C ILE A 113 0.89 0.55 5.56
N VAL A 114 1.62 0.18 4.49
CA VAL A 114 1.32 -1.02 3.70
C VAL A 114 1.88 -2.23 4.44
N THR A 115 1.05 -3.24 4.67
CA THR A 115 1.39 -4.44 5.46
C THR A 115 1.40 -5.70 4.60
N ALA A 116 1.79 -6.83 5.21
CA ALA A 116 1.65 -8.15 4.61
C ALA A 116 0.18 -8.47 4.22
N GLN A 117 -0.80 -7.98 4.97
CA GLN A 117 -2.23 -8.16 4.67
C GLN A 117 -2.62 -7.45 3.37
N ASP A 118 -2.16 -6.21 3.17
CA ASP A 118 -2.38 -5.47 1.92
C ASP A 118 -1.80 -6.26 0.74
N LEU A 119 -0.54 -6.67 0.86
CA LEU A 119 0.15 -7.41 -0.20
C LEU A 119 -0.52 -8.76 -0.50
N ALA A 120 -0.86 -9.54 0.52
CA ALA A 120 -1.55 -10.81 0.33
C ALA A 120 -2.91 -10.64 -0.37
N MET A 121 -3.64 -9.56 -0.07
CA MET A 121 -4.87 -9.24 -0.80
C MET A 121 -4.58 -8.96 -2.29
N PHE A 122 -3.58 -8.14 -2.61
CA PHE A 122 -3.25 -7.86 -4.01
C PHE A 122 -2.76 -9.10 -4.77
N ASP A 123 -1.98 -9.97 -4.12
CA ASP A 123 -1.58 -11.27 -4.68
C ASP A 123 -2.79 -12.17 -4.95
N ALA A 124 -3.70 -12.27 -3.98
CA ALA A 124 -4.97 -13.01 -4.14
C ALA A 124 -5.85 -12.43 -5.27
N LEU A 125 -5.83 -11.11 -5.46
CA LEU A 125 -6.49 -10.43 -6.58
C LEU A 125 -5.79 -10.66 -7.95
N GLY A 126 -4.62 -11.30 -7.95
CA GLY A 126 -3.89 -11.71 -9.15
C GLY A 126 -2.71 -10.80 -9.54
N TRP A 127 -2.29 -9.89 -8.66
CA TRP A 127 -1.10 -9.07 -8.90
C TRP A 127 0.17 -9.83 -8.54
N ASN A 128 1.10 -9.92 -9.49
CA ASN A 128 2.42 -10.44 -9.18
C ASN A 128 3.18 -9.46 -8.29
N LEU A 129 3.62 -9.93 -7.14
CA LEU A 129 4.47 -9.19 -6.23
C LEU A 129 5.95 -9.54 -6.44
N ASN A 130 6.83 -8.59 -6.15
CA ASN A 130 8.26 -8.85 -6.00
C ASN A 130 8.65 -9.20 -4.55
N VAL A 131 7.67 -9.60 -3.75
CA VAL A 131 7.80 -10.03 -2.36
C VAL A 131 6.99 -11.30 -2.23
N ASP A 132 7.61 -12.38 -1.76
CA ASP A 132 6.85 -13.54 -1.29
C ASP A 132 6.29 -13.20 0.08
N VAL A 133 4.97 -13.01 0.16
CA VAL A 133 4.32 -12.60 1.41
C VAL A 133 4.42 -13.70 2.46
N LEU A 134 4.37 -14.98 2.08
CA LEU A 134 4.39 -16.09 3.02
C LEU A 134 5.75 -16.25 3.71
N ASP A 135 6.82 -15.82 3.05
CA ASP A 135 8.16 -15.73 3.64
C ASP A 135 8.41 -14.41 4.41
N ASN A 136 7.49 -13.43 4.32
CA ASN A 136 7.64 -12.08 4.89
C ASN A 136 6.36 -11.63 5.63
N LEU A 137 5.90 -12.45 6.59
CA LEU A 137 4.64 -12.23 7.31
C LEU A 137 4.61 -10.93 8.15
N ASP A 138 5.77 -10.36 8.46
CA ASP A 138 5.93 -9.11 9.22
C ASP A 138 6.18 -7.88 8.33
N TYR A 139 6.03 -8.02 7.00
CA TYR A 139 6.24 -6.94 6.06
C TYR A 139 5.44 -5.68 6.44
N GLN A 140 6.16 -4.57 6.56
CA GLN A 140 5.59 -3.23 6.76
C GLN A 140 6.38 -2.19 5.98
N MET A 141 5.66 -1.32 5.29
CA MET A 141 6.22 -0.17 4.60
C MET A 141 5.37 1.05 4.87
N SER A 142 5.93 1.96 5.67
CA SER A 142 5.29 3.23 5.97
C SER A 142 5.37 4.20 4.80
N THR A 143 4.41 5.11 4.71
CA THR A 143 4.37 6.11 3.64
C THR A 143 5.55 7.10 3.70
N SER A 144 6.15 7.35 4.87
CA SER A 144 7.41 8.10 4.94
C SER A 144 8.57 7.34 4.32
N GLN A 145 8.71 6.04 4.62
CA GLN A 145 9.73 5.18 4.00
C GLN A 145 9.58 5.11 2.48
N MET A 146 8.34 5.06 1.97
CA MET A 146 8.08 5.15 0.52
C MET A 146 8.61 6.45 -0.06
N MET A 147 8.30 7.58 0.57
CA MET A 147 8.76 8.89 0.12
C MET A 147 10.28 9.02 0.12
N ASP A 148 10.95 8.48 1.12
CA ASP A 148 12.41 8.48 1.19
C ASP A 148 13.04 7.62 0.08
N ARG A 149 12.46 6.46 -0.22
CA ARG A 149 12.88 5.64 -1.37
C ARG A 149 12.71 6.38 -2.69
N PHE A 150 11.56 7.03 -2.91
CA PHE A 150 11.33 7.82 -4.13
C PHE A 150 12.32 8.99 -4.26
N ARG A 151 12.65 9.67 -3.17
CA ARG A 151 13.66 10.75 -3.17
C ARG A 151 15.04 10.23 -3.54
N SER A 152 15.44 9.06 -3.03
CA SER A 152 16.73 8.44 -3.34
C SER A 152 16.87 7.95 -4.79
N ALA A 153 15.74 7.77 -5.50
CA ALA A 153 15.73 7.40 -6.92
C ALA A 153 16.05 8.59 -7.85
N VAL A 154 15.99 9.84 -7.35
CA VAL A 154 16.45 11.02 -8.10
C VAL A 154 17.97 11.10 -7.91
N PRO A 155 18.77 11.09 -8.99
CA PRO A 155 20.22 11.13 -8.85
C PRO A 155 20.64 12.37 -8.07
N GLU A 156 21.47 12.18 -7.03
CA GLU A 156 21.95 13.30 -6.23
C GLU A 156 22.65 14.34 -7.11
N PRO A 157 22.64 15.63 -6.72
CA PRO A 157 23.32 16.70 -7.47
C PRO A 157 24.78 16.35 -7.81
N THR A 158 25.46 15.60 -6.94
CA THR A 158 26.83 15.11 -7.14
C THR A 158 26.93 14.15 -8.34
N THR A 159 25.94 13.28 -8.56
CA THR A 159 25.89 12.37 -9.70
C THR A 159 25.75 13.14 -11.01
N TRP A 160 24.91 14.18 -11.04
CA TRP A 160 24.81 15.09 -12.19
C TRP A 160 26.12 15.84 -12.43
N ALA A 161 26.74 16.35 -11.37
CA ALA A 161 28.02 17.04 -11.48
C ALA A 161 29.12 16.12 -12.01
N MET A 162 29.19 14.86 -11.55
CA MET A 162 30.15 13.87 -12.04
C MET A 162 29.89 13.48 -13.50
N LEU A 163 28.62 13.33 -13.90
CA LEU A 163 28.23 13.08 -15.28
C LEU A 163 28.64 14.24 -16.19
N ILE A 164 28.31 15.48 -15.81
CA ILE A 164 28.68 16.69 -16.55
C ILE A 164 30.20 16.85 -16.61
N ALA A 165 30.90 16.66 -15.49
CA ALA A 165 32.35 16.73 -15.43
C ALA A 165 33.00 15.64 -16.30
N GLY A 166 32.48 14.41 -16.26
CA GLY A 166 32.93 13.29 -17.09
C GLY A 166 32.79 13.61 -18.59
N PHE A 167 31.61 14.04 -19.01
CA PHE A 167 31.38 14.47 -20.40
C PHE A 167 32.24 15.67 -20.79
N GLY A 168 32.41 16.63 -19.88
CA GLY A 168 33.27 17.80 -20.07
C GLY A 168 34.74 17.42 -20.28
N MET A 169 35.27 16.49 -19.47
CA MET A 169 36.64 15.99 -19.61
C MET A 169 36.85 15.23 -20.92
N VAL A 170 35.92 14.32 -21.28
CA VAL A 170 35.99 13.56 -22.54
C VAL A 170 35.93 14.52 -23.74
N GLY A 171 34.95 15.42 -23.77
CA GLY A 171 34.80 16.41 -24.82
C GLY A 171 36.01 17.34 -24.93
N GLY A 172 36.55 17.80 -23.79
CA GLY A 172 37.75 18.61 -23.72
C GLY A 172 38.99 17.89 -24.28
N ALA A 173 39.19 16.62 -23.91
CA ALA A 173 40.29 15.81 -24.41
C ALA A 173 40.21 15.59 -25.94
N MET A 174 39.01 15.31 -26.47
CA MET A 174 38.77 15.19 -27.92
C MET A 174 39.06 16.50 -28.66
N ARG A 175 38.67 17.65 -28.09
CA ARG A 175 38.90 18.97 -28.69
C ARG A 175 40.39 19.31 -28.77
N ARG A 176 41.17 18.89 -27.78
CA ARG A 176 42.63 19.13 -27.72
C ARG A 176 43.41 18.26 -28.72
N ARG A 177 42.86 17.13 -29.17
CA ARG A 177 43.47 16.21 -30.14
C ARG A 177 43.22 16.59 -31.61
N ARG A 178 42.64 17.75 -31.91
CA ARG A 178 42.39 18.17 -33.30
C ARG A 178 43.73 18.42 -34.01
N THR A 179 44.14 17.48 -34.86
CA THR A 179 45.38 17.54 -35.64
C THR A 179 45.29 18.68 -36.65
N VAL A 180 46.23 19.62 -36.60
CA VAL A 180 46.35 20.67 -37.63
C VAL A 180 46.92 20.02 -38.88
N ILE A 181 46.10 19.92 -39.94
CA ILE A 181 46.57 19.48 -41.25
C ILE A 181 47.32 20.65 -41.87
N SER A 182 48.64 20.52 -42.04
CA SER A 182 49.44 21.45 -42.84
C SER A 182 49.54 20.91 -44.25
N PHE A 183 49.14 21.72 -45.24
CA PHE A 183 49.37 21.41 -46.65
C PHE A 183 50.76 21.93 -47.06
N ALA A 184 51.47 21.13 -47.86
CA ALA A 184 52.77 21.46 -48.45
C ALA A 184 52.62 22.11 -49.83
#